data_AF-A0A968Y5Z9-F1
#
_entry.id   AF-A0A968Y5Z9-F1
#
_cell.length_a   1.000
_cell.length_b   1.000
_cell.length_c   1.000
_cell.angle_alpha   90.00
_cell.angle_beta   90.00
_cell.angle_gamma   90.00
#
_symmetry.space_group_name_H-M   'P 1'
#
loop_
_entity.id
_entity.type
_entity.pdbx_description
1 polymer ?
#
loop_
_entity_poly.entity_id
_entity_poly.type
_entity_poly.pdbx_seq_one_letter_code
_entity_poly.pdbx_strand_id
1 'polypeptide(L)'
;ILLDPTGDGISQITKTLAKRSGLDSIQIVAHGKPASLQIGTAKLDSNSIENYSSQLQQWQKSLIKNGDILLVACSLAAGEIGKTFVQQLRKITGANIAASANLTGSAAKGGDWELEVVAGEVTACLAFQQTALETYNFVLGTLVNETFSNATVLGPWTYSGANRTVFDPSSPFPAAQQSIPGITAGTLSGVFPGLGGDLVGSGVLRLTTDNPGQQAFVLYNNTIPSTDGLRITFDFFAYGGTGRAAWGTVLAFPD
;
A
#
# COMPACT_ATOMS: atom_id res chain seq x y z
N ILE A 1 -6.77 18.36 -4.38
CA ILE A 1 -7.97 17.93 -3.61
C ILE A 1 -7.52 16.79 -2.72
N LEU A 2 -7.87 16.81 -1.44
CA LEU A 2 -7.58 15.69 -0.55
C LEU A 2 -8.79 14.75 -0.54
N LEU A 3 -8.55 13.46 -0.76
CA LEU A 3 -9.59 12.43 -0.72
C LEU A 3 -9.74 11.90 0.70
N ASP A 4 -10.95 11.47 1.06
CA ASP A 4 -11.19 10.73 2.29
C ASP A 4 -10.49 9.37 2.20
N PRO A 5 -9.54 9.05 3.10
CA PRO A 5 -8.81 7.78 3.05
C PRO A 5 -9.69 6.56 3.31
N THR A 6 -10.88 6.72 3.90
CA THR A 6 -11.82 5.62 4.19
C THR A 6 -12.83 5.38 3.06
N GLY A 7 -12.86 6.27 2.06
CA GLY A 7 -13.73 6.15 0.89
C GLY A 7 -13.04 5.50 -0.31
N ASP A 8 -13.84 4.97 -1.24
CA ASP A 8 -13.36 4.51 -2.54
C ASP A 8 -12.81 5.70 -3.36
N GLY A 9 -11.50 5.70 -3.61
CA GLY A 9 -10.82 6.84 -4.24
C GLY A 9 -11.25 7.07 -5.68
N ILE A 10 -11.52 6.02 -6.45
CA ILE A 10 -11.98 6.14 -7.84
C ILE A 10 -13.35 6.81 -7.88
N SER A 11 -14.28 6.42 -7.00
CA SER A 11 -15.60 7.05 -6.85
C SER A 11 -15.49 8.52 -6.49
N GLN A 12 -14.61 8.88 -5.55
CA GLN A 12 -14.41 10.26 -5.13
C GLN A 12 -13.83 11.13 -6.27
N ILE A 13 -12.85 10.60 -7.01
CA ILE A 13 -12.28 11.28 -8.18
C ILE A 13 -13.36 11.46 -9.25
N THR A 14 -14.10 10.41 -9.62
CA THR A 14 -15.19 10.50 -10.61
C THR A 14 -16.23 11.57 -10.22
N LYS A 15 -16.70 11.59 -8.97
CA LYS A 15 -17.67 12.59 -8.49
C LYS A 15 -17.13 14.01 -8.55
N THR A 16 -15.83 14.17 -8.34
CA THR A 16 -15.15 15.46 -8.40
C THR A 16 -15.00 15.93 -9.84
N LEU A 17 -14.53 15.06 -10.73
CA LEU A 17 -14.32 15.36 -12.14
C LEU A 17 -15.62 15.60 -12.89
N ALA A 18 -16.73 14.96 -12.48
CA ALA A 18 -18.06 15.21 -13.05
C ALA A 18 -18.52 16.69 -12.91
N LYS A 19 -17.90 17.46 -12.01
CA LYS A 19 -18.18 18.89 -11.79
C LYS A 19 -17.15 19.81 -12.49
N ARG A 20 -16.27 19.25 -13.31
CA ARG A 20 -15.17 19.94 -13.98
C ARG A 20 -15.19 19.66 -15.48
N SER A 21 -14.64 20.57 -16.26
CA SER A 21 -14.47 20.43 -17.70
C SER A 21 -13.26 21.25 -18.16
N GLY A 22 -12.71 20.88 -19.32
CA GLY A 22 -11.60 21.62 -19.93
C GLY A 22 -10.29 21.57 -19.14
N LEU A 23 -10.06 20.49 -18.38
CA LEU A 23 -8.79 20.30 -17.66
C LEU A 23 -7.68 19.87 -18.63
N ASP A 24 -6.52 20.52 -18.57
CA ASP A 24 -5.33 20.09 -19.31
C ASP A 24 -4.78 18.76 -18.77
N SER A 25 -4.79 18.62 -17.43
CA SER A 25 -4.33 17.39 -16.78
C SER A 25 -5.04 17.09 -15.46
N ILE A 26 -4.97 15.82 -15.08
CA ILE A 26 -5.31 15.30 -13.75
C ILE A 26 -4.04 14.70 -13.16
N GLN A 27 -3.67 15.12 -11.95
CA GLN A 27 -2.50 14.58 -11.25
C GLN A 27 -2.96 13.85 -9.99
N ILE A 28 -2.58 12.58 -9.87
CA ILE A 28 -3.01 11.70 -8.78
C ILE A 28 -1.76 11.30 -8.00
N VAL A 29 -1.71 11.71 -6.73
CA VAL A 29 -0.71 11.27 -5.77
C VAL A 29 -1.29 10.13 -4.94
N ALA A 30 -0.63 8.98 -4.96
CA ALA A 30 -1.15 7.76 -4.36
C ALA A 30 -0.01 6.77 -4.02
N HIS A 31 -0.34 5.72 -3.27
CA HIS A 31 0.57 4.60 -3.10
C HIS A 31 0.52 3.68 -4.31
N GLY A 32 1.69 3.22 -4.74
CA GLY A 32 1.84 2.33 -5.88
C GLY A 32 2.70 1.12 -5.57
N LYS A 33 2.54 0.10 -6.40
CA LYS A 33 3.46 -1.01 -6.61
C LYS A 33 3.29 -1.49 -8.07
N PRO A 34 4.15 -2.38 -8.58
CA PRO A 34 4.05 -2.82 -9.98
C PRO A 34 2.61 -3.25 -10.34
N ALA A 35 2.03 -2.58 -11.34
CA ALA A 35 0.67 -2.79 -11.86
C ALA A 35 -0.47 -2.67 -10.83
N SER A 36 -0.28 -1.92 -9.73
CA SER A 36 -1.33 -1.70 -8.74
C SER A 36 -1.24 -0.32 -8.08
N LEU A 37 -2.35 0.40 -8.08
CA LEU A 37 -2.50 1.74 -7.53
C LEU A 37 -3.53 1.73 -6.39
N GLN A 38 -3.17 2.28 -5.23
CA GLN A 38 -4.05 2.37 -4.06
C GLN A 38 -4.49 3.81 -3.84
N ILE A 39 -5.80 4.07 -3.93
CA ILE A 39 -6.40 5.41 -3.77
C ILE A 39 -7.57 5.31 -2.79
N GLY A 40 -7.40 5.85 -1.58
CA GLY A 40 -8.37 5.61 -0.49
C GLY A 40 -8.46 4.12 -0.21
N THR A 41 -9.67 3.56 -0.20
CA THR A 41 -9.89 2.10 -0.10
C THR A 41 -9.84 1.37 -1.45
N ALA A 42 -9.83 2.10 -2.57
CA ALA A 42 -9.83 1.51 -3.90
C ALA A 42 -8.44 0.97 -4.26
N LYS A 43 -8.38 -0.31 -4.61
CA LYS A 43 -7.21 -0.93 -5.24
C LYS A 43 -7.48 -1.10 -6.72
N LEU A 44 -6.76 -0.35 -7.55
CA LEU A 44 -6.84 -0.41 -9.00
C LEU A 44 -5.67 -1.25 -9.54
N ASP A 45 -5.96 -2.45 -10.03
CA ASP A 45 -4.99 -3.39 -10.61
C ASP A 45 -5.63 -4.18 -11.76
N SER A 46 -4.92 -5.15 -12.34
CA SER A 46 -5.42 -5.95 -13.47
C SER A 46 -6.72 -6.72 -13.17
N ASN A 47 -7.01 -7.01 -11.90
CA ASN A 47 -8.21 -7.77 -11.51
C ASN A 47 -9.41 -6.84 -11.28
N SER A 48 -9.18 -5.58 -10.93
CA SER A 48 -10.25 -4.63 -10.58
C SER A 48 -10.48 -3.53 -11.63
N ILE A 49 -9.54 -3.29 -12.54
CA ILE A 49 -9.60 -2.18 -13.50
C ILE A 49 -10.86 -2.19 -14.37
N GLU A 50 -11.32 -3.36 -14.79
CA GLU A 50 -12.54 -3.50 -15.61
C GLU A 50 -13.80 -3.15 -14.81
N ASN A 51 -13.81 -3.38 -13.50
CA ASN A 51 -14.94 -3.01 -12.63
C ASN A 51 -15.08 -1.48 -12.52
N TYR A 52 -13.97 -0.75 -12.66
CA TYR A 52 -13.95 0.71 -12.65
C TYR A 52 -14.03 1.34 -14.05
N SER A 53 -14.12 0.55 -15.12
CA SER A 53 -14.05 1.01 -16.51
C SER A 53 -15.00 2.17 -16.81
N SER A 54 -16.28 2.06 -16.43
CA SER A 54 -17.28 3.12 -16.63
C SER A 54 -16.93 4.41 -15.90
N GLN A 55 -16.37 4.31 -14.68
CA GLN A 55 -15.95 5.46 -13.89
C GLN A 55 -14.69 6.13 -14.47
N LEU A 56 -13.74 5.33 -14.95
CA LEU A 56 -12.50 5.79 -15.57
C LEU A 56 -12.76 6.45 -16.93
N GLN A 57 -13.66 5.90 -17.74
CA GLN A 57 -14.12 6.51 -19.00
C GLN A 57 -14.77 7.87 -18.78
N GLN A 58 -15.47 8.06 -17.65
CA GLN A 58 -16.07 9.36 -17.32
C GLN A 58 -15.02 10.44 -17.05
N TRP A 59 -13.80 10.09 -16.64
CA TRP A 59 -12.75 11.07 -16.36
C TRP A 59 -12.40 11.89 -17.60
N GLN A 60 -12.45 11.27 -18.79
CA GLN A 60 -12.17 11.95 -20.05
C GLN A 60 -13.09 13.12 -20.35
N LYS A 61 -14.34 13.07 -19.86
CA LYS A 61 -15.31 14.16 -20.06
C LYS A 61 -14.89 15.45 -19.35
N SER A 62 -14.02 15.34 -18.35
CA SER A 62 -13.48 16.48 -17.63
C SER A 62 -12.20 17.06 -18.25
N LEU A 63 -11.51 16.28 -19.08
CA LEU A 63 -10.27 16.66 -19.75
C LEU A 63 -10.55 17.35 -21.10
N ILE A 64 -9.59 18.14 -21.57
CA ILE A 64 -9.53 18.54 -22.98
C ILE A 64 -9.24 17.33 -23.88
N LYS A 65 -9.37 17.52 -25.21
CA LYS A 65 -8.90 16.51 -26.16
C LYS A 65 -7.40 16.28 -25.94
N ASN A 66 -7.00 15.01 -25.80
CA ASN A 66 -5.63 14.60 -25.48
C ASN A 66 -5.11 15.14 -24.14
N GLY A 67 -5.99 15.39 -23.17
CA GLY A 67 -5.56 15.74 -21.82
C GLY A 67 -4.78 14.62 -21.15
N ASP A 68 -4.00 14.98 -20.14
CA ASP A 68 -3.01 14.11 -19.51
C ASP A 68 -3.46 13.61 -18.13
N ILE A 69 -3.10 12.39 -17.78
CA ILE A 69 -3.22 11.86 -16.42
C ILE A 69 -1.82 11.50 -15.92
N LEU A 70 -1.37 12.18 -14.87
CA LEU A 70 -0.07 11.93 -14.24
C LEU A 70 -0.32 11.12 -12.96
N LEU A 71 0.24 9.91 -12.91
CA LEU A 71 0.13 8.98 -11.79
C LEU A 71 1.44 9.00 -10.98
N VAL A 72 1.43 9.82 -9.93
CA VAL A 72 2.53 10.03 -9.01
C VAL A 72 2.42 9.00 -7.89
N ALA A 73 2.86 7.77 -8.18
CA ALA A 73 2.77 6.64 -7.28
C ALA A 73 3.94 5.69 -7.47
N CYS A 74 4.61 5.31 -6.38
CA CYS A 74 5.84 4.52 -6.42
C CYS A 74 5.69 3.24 -7.27
N SER A 75 6.57 3.08 -8.24
CA SER A 75 6.82 1.84 -8.97
C SER A 75 5.59 1.26 -9.66
N LEU A 76 4.57 2.07 -9.92
CA LEU A 76 3.33 1.64 -10.57
C LEU A 76 3.61 1.01 -11.95
N ALA A 77 4.49 1.66 -12.70
CA ALA A 77 4.84 1.30 -14.06
C ALA A 77 6.10 0.43 -14.15
N ALA A 78 6.58 -0.10 -13.03
CA ALA A 78 7.77 -0.94 -12.98
C ALA A 78 7.58 -2.24 -13.78
N GLY A 79 8.59 -2.57 -14.60
CA GLY A 79 8.61 -3.79 -15.41
C GLY A 79 7.51 -3.88 -16.47
N GLU A 80 7.43 -5.02 -17.14
CA GLU A 80 6.50 -5.21 -18.26
C GLU A 80 5.03 -5.20 -17.84
N ILE A 81 4.74 -5.74 -16.64
CA ILE A 81 3.39 -5.73 -16.07
C ILE A 81 2.92 -4.29 -15.79
N GLY A 82 3.80 -3.44 -15.27
CA GLY A 82 3.48 -2.04 -14.97
C GLY A 82 3.25 -1.23 -16.24
N LYS A 83 4.12 -1.37 -17.24
CA LYS A 83 3.93 -0.75 -18.56
C LYS A 83 2.62 -1.17 -19.22
N THR A 84 2.30 -2.46 -19.17
CA THR A 84 1.04 -3.01 -19.70
C THR A 84 -0.17 -2.40 -18.98
N PHE A 85 -0.12 -2.30 -17.66
CA PHE A 85 -1.17 -1.69 -16.86
C PHE A 85 -1.40 -0.21 -17.23
N VAL A 86 -0.32 0.58 -17.40
CA VAL A 86 -0.41 1.97 -17.84
C VAL A 86 -1.06 2.09 -19.24
N GLN A 87 -0.70 1.19 -20.17
CA GLN A 87 -1.33 1.15 -21.50
C GLN A 87 -2.82 0.79 -21.43
N GLN A 88 -3.22 -0.11 -20.53
CA GLN A 88 -4.63 -0.45 -20.33
C GLN A 88 -5.42 0.74 -19.76
N LEU A 89 -4.86 1.45 -18.78
CA LEU A 89 -5.47 2.67 -18.25
C LEU A 89 -5.65 3.73 -19.35
N ARG A 90 -4.66 3.92 -20.22
CA ARG A 90 -4.79 4.83 -21.37
C ARG A 90 -5.93 4.42 -22.28
N LYS A 91 -6.06 3.13 -22.59
CA LYS A 91 -7.14 2.63 -23.46
C LYS A 91 -8.52 2.87 -22.84
N ILE A 92 -8.67 2.66 -21.53
CA ILE A 92 -9.94 2.82 -20.82
C ILE A 92 -10.30 4.30 -20.65
N THR A 93 -9.34 5.12 -20.22
CA THR A 93 -9.58 6.55 -19.98
C THR A 93 -9.63 7.35 -21.29
N GLY A 94 -8.90 6.94 -22.32
CA GLY A 94 -8.74 7.74 -23.55
C GLY A 94 -7.82 8.95 -23.39
N ALA A 95 -7.18 9.11 -22.22
CA ALA A 95 -6.22 10.16 -21.92
C ALA A 95 -4.78 9.68 -22.14
N ASN A 96 -3.84 10.60 -22.34
CA ASN A 96 -2.42 10.24 -22.25
C ASN A 96 -2.05 10.01 -20.78
N ILE A 97 -1.13 9.10 -20.51
CA ILE A 97 -0.77 8.75 -19.13
C ILE A 97 0.75 8.79 -18.96
N ALA A 98 1.20 9.41 -17.87
CA ALA A 98 2.57 9.27 -17.37
C ALA A 98 2.54 8.68 -15.96
N ALA A 99 3.45 7.77 -15.64
CA ALA A 99 3.50 7.09 -14.35
C ALA A 99 4.94 6.75 -13.94
N SER A 100 5.20 6.70 -12.63
CA SER A 100 6.53 6.36 -12.13
C SER A 100 6.84 4.86 -12.27
N ALA A 101 8.08 4.54 -12.62
CA ALA A 101 8.61 3.18 -12.70
C ALA A 101 9.48 2.80 -11.50
N ASN A 102 9.92 3.77 -10.69
CA ASN A 102 10.81 3.58 -9.55
C ASN A 102 10.21 4.18 -8.24
N LEU A 103 11.02 4.45 -7.22
CA LEU A 103 10.55 5.12 -6.01
C LEU A 103 10.27 6.59 -6.29
N THR A 104 9.08 7.08 -5.98
CA THR A 104 8.73 8.49 -6.13
C THR A 104 9.00 9.26 -4.84
N GLY A 105 9.81 10.32 -4.87
CA GLY A 105 10.06 11.22 -3.75
C GLY A 105 11.53 11.66 -3.63
N SER A 106 12.07 11.58 -2.42
CA SER A 106 13.39 12.11 -2.07
C SER A 106 14.54 11.37 -2.77
N ALA A 107 15.39 12.13 -3.46
CA ALA A 107 16.66 11.65 -4.01
C ALA A 107 17.60 11.06 -2.95
N ALA A 108 17.61 11.62 -1.74
CA ALA A 108 18.41 11.10 -0.63
C ALA A 108 17.95 9.71 -0.16
N LYS A 109 16.72 9.30 -0.50
CA LYS A 109 16.14 7.99 -0.20
C LYS A 109 16.06 7.08 -1.44
N GLY A 110 16.73 7.48 -2.54
CA GLY A 110 16.79 6.72 -3.79
C GLY A 110 15.55 6.82 -4.66
N GLY A 111 14.70 7.83 -4.46
CA GLY A 111 13.57 8.13 -5.34
C GLY A 111 13.75 9.42 -6.14
N ASP A 112 12.83 9.69 -7.05
CA ASP A 112 12.78 10.95 -7.80
C ASP A 112 11.33 11.37 -8.06
N TRP A 113 11.13 12.45 -8.80
CA TRP A 113 9.79 12.93 -9.17
C TRP A 113 9.50 12.73 -10.66
N GLU A 114 10.28 11.89 -11.33
CA GLU A 114 10.11 11.60 -12.75
C GLU A 114 8.98 10.60 -12.98
N LEU A 115 8.37 10.68 -14.16
CA LEU A 115 7.33 9.75 -14.61
C LEU A 115 7.84 9.07 -15.88
N GLU A 116 8.61 8.01 -15.69
CA GLU A 116 9.47 7.44 -16.73
C GLU A 116 8.70 6.62 -17.76
N VAL A 117 7.48 6.17 -17.42
CA VAL A 117 6.62 5.44 -18.35
C VAL A 117 5.51 6.33 -18.83
N VAL A 118 5.53 6.59 -20.14
CA VAL A 118 4.54 7.40 -20.85
C VAL A 118 3.77 6.54 -21.84
N ALA A 119 2.45 6.70 -21.86
CA ALA A 119 1.54 6.14 -22.84
C ALA A 119 0.81 7.30 -23.55
N GLY A 120 1.10 7.49 -24.84
CA GLY A 120 0.63 8.65 -25.61
C GLY A 120 1.62 9.82 -25.56
N GLU A 121 1.12 11.03 -25.78
CA GLU A 121 1.93 12.27 -25.76
C GLU A 121 1.57 13.09 -24.52
N VAL A 122 2.39 13.02 -23.48
CA VAL A 122 2.19 13.79 -22.25
C VAL A 122 2.98 15.08 -22.31
N THR A 123 2.32 16.20 -22.02
CA THR A 123 2.89 17.56 -22.06
C THR A 123 2.76 18.29 -20.73
N ALA A 124 1.90 17.82 -19.83
CA ALA A 124 1.72 18.40 -18.52
C ALA A 124 2.93 18.15 -17.61
N CYS A 125 3.35 19.20 -16.91
CA CYS A 125 4.34 19.13 -15.83
C CYS A 125 3.66 18.89 -14.48
N LEU A 126 4.40 18.34 -13.51
CA LEU A 126 3.91 18.23 -12.13
C LEU A 126 3.52 19.61 -11.57
N ALA A 127 2.36 19.67 -10.92
CA ALA A 127 1.80 20.91 -10.38
C ALA A 127 2.37 21.27 -8.98
N PHE A 128 3.44 20.61 -8.56
CA PHE A 128 4.09 20.86 -7.28
C PHE A 128 5.05 22.04 -7.39
N GLN A 129 5.15 22.81 -6.30
CA GLN A 129 6.21 23.81 -6.19
C GLN A 129 7.56 23.10 -6.13
N GLN A 130 8.55 23.63 -6.86
CA GLN A 130 9.89 23.07 -6.91
C GLN A 130 10.51 22.90 -5.51
N THR A 131 10.33 23.90 -4.64
CA THR A 131 10.79 23.86 -3.25
C THR A 131 10.14 22.73 -2.45
N ALA A 132 8.88 22.39 -2.71
CA ALA A 132 8.20 21.27 -2.06
C ALA A 132 8.78 19.93 -2.50
N LEU A 133 9.15 19.78 -3.78
CA LEU A 133 9.80 18.58 -4.30
C LEU A 133 11.20 18.38 -3.72
N GLU A 134 11.97 19.47 -3.63
CA GLU A 134 13.34 19.46 -3.12
C GLU A 134 13.42 19.21 -1.60
N THR A 135 12.44 19.72 -0.85
CA THR A 135 12.41 19.59 0.63
C THR A 135 11.63 18.38 1.13
N TYR A 136 11.00 17.62 0.24
CA TYR A 136 10.31 16.38 0.61
C TYR A 136 11.33 15.30 0.97
N ASN A 137 11.32 14.90 2.25
CA ASN A 137 12.31 13.98 2.80
C ASN A 137 11.90 12.50 2.73
N PHE A 138 10.77 12.19 2.08
CA PHE A 138 10.16 10.86 2.08
C PHE A 138 10.04 10.27 0.67
N VAL A 139 9.61 9.02 0.58
CA VAL A 139 9.14 8.39 -0.67
C VAL A 139 7.68 7.97 -0.52
N LEU A 140 6.91 7.96 -1.60
CA LEU A 140 5.48 7.58 -1.62
C LEU A 140 5.26 6.06 -1.50
N GLY A 141 6.27 5.29 -1.10
CA GLY A 141 6.26 3.84 -1.10
C GLY A 141 5.47 3.27 0.08
N THR A 142 4.83 2.12 -0.13
CA THR A 142 4.37 1.28 0.98
C THR A 142 5.54 0.44 1.47
N LEU A 143 5.97 0.67 2.73
CA LEU A 143 7.09 -0.06 3.34
C LEU A 143 6.81 -1.56 3.49
N VAL A 144 5.57 -1.90 3.84
CA VAL A 144 5.11 -3.29 3.93
C VAL A 144 3.59 -3.37 3.81
N ASN A 145 3.09 -4.41 3.15
CA ASN A 145 1.66 -4.73 3.07
C ASN A 145 1.50 -6.24 3.29
N GLU A 146 1.05 -6.63 4.48
CA GLU A 146 0.91 -8.02 4.91
C GLU A 146 -0.45 -8.19 5.59
N THR A 147 -1.21 -9.20 5.15
CA THR A 147 -2.56 -9.47 5.65
C THR A 147 -2.59 -10.59 6.70
N PHE A 148 -1.47 -11.29 6.90
CA PHE A 148 -1.33 -12.40 7.87
C PHE A 148 -2.44 -13.46 7.77
N SER A 149 -2.99 -13.67 6.57
CA SER A 149 -4.16 -14.53 6.34
C SER A 149 -3.79 -16.00 6.11
N ASN A 150 -2.51 -16.28 5.88
CA ASN A 150 -1.95 -17.60 5.64
C ASN A 150 -0.79 -17.87 6.60
N ALA A 151 -0.33 -19.13 6.65
CA ALA A 151 0.85 -19.54 7.41
C ALA A 151 2.16 -19.07 6.76
N THR A 152 2.19 -17.88 6.17
CA THR A 152 3.31 -17.39 5.37
C THR A 152 3.46 -15.89 5.51
N VAL A 153 4.69 -15.40 5.39
CA VAL A 153 5.01 -13.96 5.38
C VAL A 153 5.74 -13.58 4.09
N LEU A 154 5.52 -12.35 3.64
CA LEU A 154 6.26 -11.73 2.53
C LEU A 154 6.94 -10.43 3.00
N GLY A 155 8.27 -10.36 2.92
CA GLY A 155 9.04 -9.16 3.24
C GLY A 155 10.10 -9.36 4.33
N PRO A 156 10.62 -8.27 4.93
CA PRO A 156 11.77 -8.29 5.85
C PRO A 156 11.33 -8.62 7.29
N TRP A 157 10.60 -9.71 7.44
CA TRP A 157 10.00 -10.09 8.71
C TRP A 157 10.86 -11.09 9.47
N THR A 158 11.34 -10.73 10.67
CA THR A 158 11.82 -11.74 11.60
C THR A 158 10.62 -12.43 12.23
N TYR A 159 10.57 -13.75 12.19
CA TYR A 159 9.43 -14.47 12.73
C TYR A 159 9.85 -15.71 13.52
N SER A 160 8.99 -16.13 14.43
CA SER A 160 9.10 -17.44 15.08
C SER A 160 7.74 -18.09 15.16
N GLY A 161 7.72 -19.41 15.02
CA GLY A 161 6.53 -20.23 15.18
C GLY A 161 6.63 -21.17 16.39
N ALA A 162 5.76 -22.17 16.47
CA ALA A 162 5.61 -23.04 17.66
C ALA A 162 6.92 -23.74 18.11
N ASN A 163 7.88 -23.93 17.19
CA ASN A 163 9.16 -24.55 17.48
C ASN A 163 10.20 -23.60 18.10
N ARG A 164 9.86 -22.33 18.35
CA ARG A 164 10.74 -21.28 18.92
C ARG A 164 12.00 -20.98 18.11
N THR A 165 12.10 -21.52 16.90
CA THR A 165 13.14 -21.16 15.95
C THR A 165 12.85 -19.76 15.44
N VAL A 166 13.82 -18.86 15.61
CA VAL A 166 13.76 -17.50 15.07
C VAL A 166 14.31 -17.56 13.66
N PHE A 167 13.50 -17.18 12.69
CA PHE A 167 13.89 -16.96 11.32
C PHE A 167 14.10 -15.48 11.10
N ASP A 168 15.31 -15.11 10.71
CA ASP A 168 15.66 -13.75 10.31
C ASP A 168 15.99 -13.73 8.81
N PRO A 169 15.17 -13.09 7.97
CA PRO A 169 15.40 -12.96 6.53
C PRO A 169 16.54 -11.99 6.17
N SER A 170 17.22 -11.39 7.17
CA SER A 170 18.50 -10.69 6.94
C SER A 170 19.64 -11.64 6.53
N SER A 171 19.49 -12.94 6.75
CA SER A 171 20.24 -14.03 6.10
C SER A 171 19.68 -14.23 4.67
N PRO A 172 20.51 -14.32 3.62
CA PRO A 172 20.24 -13.86 2.25
C PRO A 172 18.80 -14.07 1.78
N PHE A 173 18.19 -12.95 1.38
CA PHE A 173 16.82 -12.79 0.90
C PHE A 173 16.20 -14.08 0.32
N PRO A 174 15.17 -14.66 0.96
CA PRO A 174 14.36 -15.65 0.28
C PRO A 174 13.52 -14.94 -0.77
N ALA A 175 13.81 -15.20 -2.04
CA ALA A 175 13.04 -14.72 -3.19
C ALA A 175 11.61 -15.33 -3.28
N ALA A 176 11.17 -16.08 -2.26
CA ALA A 176 9.94 -16.86 -2.26
C ALA A 176 9.25 -16.83 -0.89
N GLN A 177 7.93 -17.01 -0.92
CA GLN A 177 7.04 -17.11 0.24
C GLN A 177 7.53 -18.22 1.20
N GLN A 178 7.73 -17.88 2.47
CA GLN A 178 8.17 -18.84 3.49
C GLN A 178 7.02 -19.25 4.39
N SER A 179 6.94 -20.53 4.73
CA SER A 179 6.01 -21.03 5.74
C SER A 179 6.49 -20.69 7.14
N ILE A 180 5.57 -20.28 8.01
CA ILE A 180 5.81 -20.09 9.44
C ILE A 180 5.60 -21.45 10.13
N PRO A 181 6.66 -22.10 10.65
CA PRO A 181 6.53 -23.44 11.21
C PRO A 181 5.54 -23.50 12.38
N GLY A 182 4.54 -24.37 12.29
CA GLY A 182 3.53 -24.56 13.35
C GLY A 182 2.32 -23.64 13.26
N ILE A 183 2.20 -22.82 12.21
CA ILE A 183 0.94 -22.17 11.82
C ILE A 183 0.38 -22.92 10.62
N THR A 184 -0.90 -23.29 10.65
CA THR A 184 -1.57 -23.97 9.52
C THR A 184 -2.58 -23.00 8.89
N ALA A 185 -2.53 -22.85 7.56
CA ALA A 185 -3.47 -22.01 6.83
C ALA A 185 -4.93 -22.41 7.15
N GLY A 186 -5.79 -21.45 7.46
CA GLY A 186 -7.23 -21.67 7.65
C GLY A 186 -7.69 -22.18 9.01
N THR A 187 -6.84 -22.24 10.05
CA THR A 187 -7.32 -22.51 11.42
C THR A 187 -7.82 -21.22 12.09
N LEU A 188 -9.03 -20.79 11.73
CA LEU A 188 -9.83 -19.89 12.57
C LEU A 188 -10.61 -20.75 13.56
N SER A 189 -10.35 -20.59 14.86
CA SER A 189 -11.27 -21.13 15.87
C SER A 189 -11.24 -20.31 17.15
N GLY A 190 -12.39 -19.73 17.48
CA GLY A 190 -12.79 -19.37 18.84
C GLY A 190 -12.52 -17.93 19.27
N VAL A 191 -13.48 -17.38 20.02
CA VAL A 191 -13.38 -16.13 20.78
C VAL A 191 -12.03 -16.09 21.51
N PHE A 192 -11.27 -15.01 21.34
CA PHE A 192 -10.04 -14.78 22.10
C PHE A 192 -10.33 -14.88 23.61
N PRO A 193 -9.71 -15.83 24.33
CA PRO A 193 -9.80 -15.86 25.78
C PRO A 193 -9.10 -14.61 26.33
N GLY A 194 -9.68 -14.02 27.37
CA GLY A 194 -9.27 -12.73 27.92
C GLY A 194 -7.76 -12.64 28.12
N LEU A 195 -7.17 -11.61 27.53
CA LEU A 195 -5.74 -11.32 27.66
C LEU A 195 -5.42 -11.04 29.13
N GLY A 196 -4.76 -11.99 29.79
CA GLY A 196 -3.92 -11.70 30.94
C GLY A 196 -2.79 -10.80 30.45
N GLY A 197 -2.93 -9.49 30.70
CA GLY A 197 -2.04 -8.48 30.13
C GLY A 197 -0.61 -8.59 30.66
N ASP A 198 0.36 -8.46 29.74
CA ASP A 198 1.74 -8.18 30.11
C ASP A 198 1.84 -6.79 30.77
N LEU A 199 2.89 -6.61 31.59
CA LEU A 199 3.17 -5.32 32.23
C LEU A 199 3.37 -4.22 31.17
N VAL A 200 2.90 -3.01 31.49
CA VAL A 200 3.10 -1.81 30.66
C VAL A 200 4.59 -1.65 30.33
N GLY A 201 4.92 -1.63 29.03
CA GLY A 201 6.29 -1.51 28.53
C GLY A 201 6.98 -2.82 28.17
N SER A 202 6.33 -3.98 28.34
CA SER A 202 6.92 -5.30 28.07
C SER A 202 6.13 -6.19 27.12
N GLY A 203 5.03 -5.70 26.55
CA GLY A 203 4.14 -6.49 25.71
C GLY A 203 4.54 -6.54 24.24
N VAL A 204 4.48 -7.73 23.64
CA VAL A 204 4.51 -7.96 22.18
C VAL A 204 3.10 -8.28 21.68
N LEU A 205 2.74 -7.83 20.49
CA LEU A 205 1.46 -8.17 19.85
C LEU A 205 1.38 -9.69 19.60
N ARG A 206 0.50 -10.38 20.31
CA ARG A 206 0.25 -11.81 20.17
C ARG A 206 -0.91 -12.04 19.20
N LEU A 207 -0.62 -12.56 18.00
CA LEU A 207 -1.62 -12.90 16.97
C LEU A 207 -2.13 -14.35 17.10
N THR A 208 -1.79 -15.05 18.18
CA THR A 208 -2.15 -16.45 18.45
C THR A 208 -2.99 -16.59 19.72
N THR A 209 -3.67 -17.74 19.87
CA THR A 209 -4.46 -18.05 21.08
C THR A 209 -3.58 -18.18 22.33
N ASP A 210 -4.18 -18.10 23.52
CA ASP A 210 -3.51 -18.20 24.82
C ASP A 210 -3.04 -19.63 25.17
N ASN A 211 -3.32 -20.62 24.31
CA ASN A 211 -2.91 -22.00 24.48
C ASN A 211 -1.39 -22.12 24.77
N PRO A 212 -1.00 -22.94 25.76
CA PRO A 212 0.41 -23.21 26.05
C PRO A 212 1.13 -23.78 24.81
N GLY A 213 2.35 -23.33 24.54
CA GLY A 213 3.17 -23.81 23.41
C GLY A 213 2.89 -23.16 22.05
N GLN A 214 1.98 -22.20 21.96
CA GLN A 214 1.65 -21.46 20.71
C GLN A 214 2.25 -20.04 20.68
N GLN A 215 3.54 -19.92 20.98
CA GLN A 215 4.24 -18.64 20.90
C GLN A 215 4.69 -18.41 19.46
N ALA A 216 4.02 -17.52 18.74
CA ALA A 216 4.48 -17.04 17.44
C ALA A 216 4.54 -15.52 17.47
N PHE A 217 5.56 -14.97 16.81
CA PHE A 217 5.70 -13.53 16.60
C PHE A 217 6.12 -13.26 15.17
N VAL A 218 5.78 -12.07 14.71
CA VAL A 218 6.32 -11.50 13.48
C VAL A 218 6.76 -10.07 13.80
N LEU A 219 8.00 -9.73 13.44
CA LEU A 219 8.64 -8.45 13.72
C LEU A 219 9.15 -7.85 12.41
N TYR A 220 8.79 -6.59 12.15
CA TYR A 220 9.31 -5.84 11.01
C TYR A 220 10.76 -5.46 11.31
N ASN A 221 11.73 -6.05 10.60
CA ASN A 221 13.15 -5.95 10.93
C ASN A 221 13.93 -5.01 9.98
N ASN A 222 13.25 -3.99 9.45
CA ASN A 222 13.90 -2.95 8.67
C ASN A 222 13.87 -1.62 9.43
N THR A 223 15.00 -0.89 9.37
CA THR A 223 15.11 0.45 9.93
C THR A 223 14.08 1.37 9.28
N ILE A 224 13.26 2.01 10.11
CA ILE A 224 12.39 3.11 9.70
C ILE A 224 13.09 4.39 10.16
N PRO A 225 13.55 5.24 9.23
CA PRO A 225 14.18 6.50 9.61
C PRO A 225 13.26 7.31 10.53
N SER A 226 13.80 7.85 11.62
CA SER A 226 13.02 8.69 12.57
C SER A 226 12.46 9.96 11.94
N THR A 227 12.95 10.33 10.75
CA THR A 227 12.40 11.39 9.93
C THR A 227 11.06 11.02 9.32
N ASP A 228 10.80 9.74 9.07
CA ASP A 228 9.69 9.25 8.25
C ASP A 228 8.39 9.17 9.06
N GLY A 229 7.33 9.79 8.53
CA GLY A 229 6.00 9.65 9.10
C GLY A 229 5.47 8.23 8.86
N LEU A 230 5.26 7.47 9.92
CA LEU A 230 4.73 6.12 9.81
C LEU A 230 3.22 6.09 10.01
N ARG A 231 2.48 5.64 9.00
CA ARG A 231 1.06 5.30 9.13
C ARG A 231 0.88 3.79 9.05
N ILE A 232 0.44 3.19 10.15
CA ILE A 232 0.08 1.78 10.20
C ILE A 232 -1.43 1.66 10.20
N THR A 233 -1.94 0.85 9.28
CA THR A 233 -3.37 0.55 9.12
C THR A 233 -3.52 -0.96 9.15
N PHE A 234 -4.44 -1.46 9.98
CA PHE A 234 -4.77 -2.88 10.04
C PHE A 234 -6.28 -3.04 9.91
N ASP A 235 -6.71 -4.00 9.10
CA ASP A 235 -8.10 -4.43 9.04
C ASP A 235 -8.27 -5.63 9.98
N PHE A 236 -9.07 -5.46 11.04
CA PHE A 236 -9.35 -6.50 12.02
C PHE A 236 -10.74 -7.10 11.80
N PHE A 237 -10.80 -8.41 11.63
CA PHE A 237 -12.06 -9.16 11.52
C PHE A 237 -12.28 -9.99 12.78
N ALA A 238 -13.20 -9.57 13.64
CA ALA A 238 -13.71 -10.39 14.74
C ALA A 238 -14.94 -11.17 14.28
N TYR A 239 -14.87 -12.49 14.38
CA TYR A 239 -16.04 -13.36 14.21
C TYR A 239 -16.48 -13.89 15.58
N GLY A 240 -17.68 -13.48 16.03
CA GLY A 240 -18.43 -14.17 17.10
C GLY A 240 -18.35 -13.64 18.55
N GLY A 241 -18.16 -12.33 18.82
CA GLY A 241 -18.14 -11.79 20.20
C GLY A 241 -19.27 -10.80 20.53
N THR A 242 -19.84 -10.89 21.75
CA THR A 242 -20.94 -10.03 22.27
C THR A 242 -20.50 -8.99 23.32
N GLY A 243 -19.20 -8.67 23.45
CA GLY A 243 -18.67 -7.82 24.52
C GLY A 243 -17.71 -6.71 24.05
N ARG A 244 -17.75 -5.57 24.74
CA ARG A 244 -16.96 -4.35 24.47
C ARG A 244 -15.45 -4.62 24.50
N ALA A 245 -14.79 -4.50 23.35
CA ALA A 245 -13.34 -4.49 23.24
C ALA A 245 -12.77 -3.14 23.66
N ALA A 246 -11.67 -3.17 24.39
CA ALA A 246 -10.78 -2.05 24.57
C ALA A 246 -9.34 -2.49 24.22
N TRP A 247 -8.50 -1.49 23.91
CA TRP A 247 -7.03 -1.53 23.77
C TRP A 247 -6.51 -2.24 22.50
N GLY A 248 -5.43 -1.85 21.80
CA GLY A 248 -4.39 -0.82 21.97
C GLY A 248 -3.08 -1.36 21.35
N THR A 249 -2.53 -0.73 20.31
CA THR A 249 -1.34 -1.20 19.55
C THR A 249 -0.04 -0.60 20.10
N VAL A 250 1.03 -1.40 20.25
CA VAL A 250 2.40 -0.90 20.47
C VAL A 250 3.30 -1.40 19.34
N LEU A 251 4.01 -0.46 18.72
CA LEU A 251 5.09 -0.69 17.77
C LEU A 251 6.36 -0.16 18.40
N ALA A 252 7.34 -1.03 18.59
CA ALA A 252 8.65 -0.63 19.06
C ALA A 252 9.56 -0.41 17.85
N PHE A 253 10.06 0.80 17.70
CA PHE A 253 11.14 1.14 16.77
C PHE A 253 12.42 1.16 17.59
N PRO A 254 13.40 0.26 17.34
CA PRO A 254 14.74 0.50 17.84
C PRO A 254 15.31 1.72 17.12
N ASP A 255 15.96 2.61 17.88
CA ASP A 255 16.67 3.79 17.40
C ASP A 255 17.84 3.42 16.45
#